data_AF-A0A4Q5K6H4-F1
#
_entry.id   AF-A0A4Q5K6H4-F1
#
_cell.length_a   1.000
_cell.length_b   1.000
_cell.length_c   1.000
_cell.angle_alpha   90.00
_cell.angle_beta   90.00
_cell.angle_gamma   90.00
#
_symmetry.space_group_name_H-M   'P 1'
#
loop_
_entity.id
_entity.type
_entity.pdbx_description
1 polymer ?
#
loop_
_entity_poly.entity_id
_entity_poly.type
_entity_poly.pdbx_seq_one_letter_code
_entity_poly.pdbx_strand_id
1 'polypeptide(L)'
;MAHARKFRIDPQYELVNPTSEEEIEALLLEMYPDNRIAAQEIYDMMDRIDIAIIKSDLGIGRNWYTPKELARYFWLKGNYHAEETSPFG
;
A
#
# COMPACT_ATOMS: atom_id res chain seq x y z
N MET A 1 -18.73 5.92 20.26
CA MET A 1 -17.74 7.03 20.19
C MET A 1 -16.38 6.41 19.91
N ALA A 2 -15.88 6.53 18.68
CA ALA A 2 -14.60 5.95 18.29
C ALA A 2 -13.46 6.89 18.72
N HIS A 3 -12.61 6.44 19.64
CA HIS A 3 -11.36 7.13 19.95
C HIS A 3 -10.43 7.01 18.74
N ALA A 4 -10.31 8.07 17.95
CA ALA A 4 -9.24 8.19 16.97
C ALA A 4 -7.90 8.12 17.73
N ARG A 5 -7.19 6.98 17.61
CA ARG A 5 -5.80 6.89 18.07
C ARG A 5 -5.02 7.94 17.28
N LYS A 6 -4.57 8.99 17.95
CA LYS A 6 -3.63 9.96 17.36
C LYS A 6 -2.36 9.19 17.03
N PHE A 7 -2.15 8.91 15.74
CA PHE A 7 -0.86 8.45 15.24
C PHE A 7 0.17 9.53 15.60
N ARG A 8 1.08 9.21 16.53
CA ARG A 8 2.26 10.02 16.81
C ARG A 8 3.36 9.52 15.88
N ILE A 9 3.58 10.27 14.81
CA ILE A 9 4.71 10.08 13.91
C ILE A 9 5.93 10.67 14.63
N ASP A 10 7.05 9.93 14.63
CA ASP A 10 8.31 10.46 15.15
C ASP A 10 8.69 11.71 14.34
N PRO A 11 9.11 12.83 14.95
CA PRO A 11 9.46 14.06 14.24
C PRO A 11 10.47 13.91 13.10
N GLN A 12 11.26 12.83 13.10
CA GLN A 12 12.22 12.52 12.04
C GLN A 12 11.58 11.91 10.77
N TYR A 13 10.34 11.45 10.85
CA TYR A 13 9.63 10.88 9.71
C TYR A 13 8.65 11.90 9.14
N GLU A 14 8.71 12.09 7.82
CA GLU A 14 7.75 12.89 7.09
C GLU A 14 6.57 12.02 6.64
N LEU A 15 5.34 12.48 6.91
CA LEU A 15 4.16 11.84 6.36
C LEU A 15 4.01 12.26 4.90
N VAL A 16 4.26 11.32 4.00
CA VAL A 16 3.90 11.46 2.58
C VAL A 16 2.41 11.19 2.40
N ASN A 17 1.74 12.06 1.63
CA ASN A 17 0.33 11.89 1.25
C ASN A 17 0.22 11.89 -0.29
N PRO A 18 0.50 10.74 -0.93
CA PRO A 18 0.45 10.61 -2.38
C PRO A 18 -0.97 10.88 -2.90
N THR A 19 -1.05 11.58 -4.01
CA THR A 19 -2.29 12.00 -4.67
C THR A 19 -2.55 11.27 -5.99
N SER A 20 -1.66 10.37 -6.40
CA SER A 20 -1.85 9.48 -7.54
C SER A 20 -1.14 8.13 -7.36
N GLU A 21 -1.49 7.14 -8.20
CA GLU A 21 -0.81 5.84 -8.25
C GLU A 21 0.67 6.00 -8.64
N GLU A 22 0.96 6.92 -9.56
CA GLU A 22 2.33 7.21 -10.03
C GLU A 22 3.21 7.80 -8.92
N GLU A 23 2.65 8.63 -8.04
CA GLU A 23 3.39 9.15 -6.87
C GLU A 23 3.73 8.02 -5.89
N ILE A 24 2.83 7.04 -5.70
CA ILE A 24 3.13 5.86 -4.89
C ILE A 24 4.23 5.02 -5.56
N GLU A 25 4.15 4.79 -6.87
CA GLU A 25 5.18 4.04 -7.61
C GLU A 25 6.54 4.73 -7.51
N ALA A 26 6.60 6.05 -7.66
CA ALA A 26 7.84 6.83 -7.55
C ALA A 26 8.46 6.68 -6.15
N LEU A 27 7.66 6.81 -5.08
CA LEU A 27 8.14 6.61 -3.71
C LEU A 27 8.66 5.20 -3.47
N LEU A 28 7.98 4.18 -3.99
CA LEU A 28 8.43 2.80 -3.90
C LEU A 28 9.73 2.56 -4.70
N LEU A 29 9.90 3.21 -5.84
CA LEU A 29 11.14 3.13 -6.63
C LEU A 29 12.32 3.85 -5.96
N GLU A 30 12.07 4.96 -5.25
CA GLU A 30 13.08 5.63 -4.44
C GLU A 30 13.58 4.74 -3.30
N MET A 31 12.66 4.01 -2.65
CA MET A 31 13.00 3.06 -1.58
C MET A 31 13.63 1.77 -2.08
N TYR A 32 13.17 1.27 -3.24
CA TYR A 32 13.56 -0.02 -3.81
C TYR A 32 14.01 0.15 -5.27
N PRO A 33 15.23 0.69 -5.50
CA PRO A 33 15.72 1.04 -6.84
C PRO A 33 15.91 -0.18 -7.75
N ASP A 34 16.05 -1.38 -7.18
CA ASP A 34 16.16 -2.64 -7.93
C ASP A 34 14.83 -3.12 -8.53
N ASN A 35 13.75 -2.34 -8.37
CA ASN A 35 12.41 -2.61 -8.88
C ASN A 35 11.84 -3.97 -8.41
N ARG A 36 12.31 -4.43 -7.25
CA ARG A 36 11.92 -5.69 -6.61
C ARG A 36 11.87 -5.50 -5.11
N ILE A 37 10.75 -5.87 -4.52
CA ILE A 37 10.48 -5.77 -3.10
C ILE A 37 10.22 -7.19 -2.59
N ALA A 38 10.94 -7.63 -1.56
CA ALA A 38 10.74 -8.97 -1.04
C ALA A 38 9.36 -9.07 -0.39
N ALA A 39 8.61 -10.13 -0.72
CA ALA A 39 7.26 -10.30 -0.20
C ALA A 39 7.24 -10.36 1.34
N GLN A 40 8.28 -10.95 1.94
CA GLN A 40 8.40 -11.04 3.39
C GLN A 40 8.55 -9.67 4.07
N GLU A 41 9.29 -8.74 3.48
CA GLU A 41 9.45 -7.38 4.03
C GLU A 41 8.09 -6.67 4.14
N ILE A 42 7.24 -6.84 3.12
CA ILE A 42 5.87 -6.32 3.14
C ILE A 42 5.03 -6.99 4.23
N TYR A 43 5.13 -8.32 4.36
CA TYR A 43 4.35 -9.07 5.34
C TYR A 43 4.73 -8.74 6.78
N ASP A 44 5.99 -8.44 7.05
CA ASP A 44 6.47 -8.09 8.39
C ASP A 44 5.87 -6.75 8.90
N MET A 45 5.40 -5.91 7.97
CA MET A 45 4.75 -4.62 8.28
C MET A 45 3.21 -4.70 8.36
N MET A 46 2.62 -5.84 8.00
CA MET A 46 1.17 -6.02 7.85
C MET A 46 0.61 -6.96 8.92
N ASP A 47 -0.69 -6.83 9.20
CA ASP A 47 -1.37 -7.81 10.03
C ASP A 47 -1.71 -9.10 9.25
N ARG A 48 -2.16 -10.15 9.96
CA ARG A 48 -2.47 -11.45 9.34
C ARG A 48 -3.61 -11.38 8.33
N ILE A 49 -4.57 -10.47 8.52
CA ILE A 49 -5.72 -10.31 7.63
C ILE A 49 -5.25 -9.61 6.35
N ASP A 50 -4.48 -8.54 6.48
CA ASP A 50 -3.88 -7.81 5.37
C ASP A 50 -3.00 -8.74 4.51
N ILE A 51 -2.17 -9.58 5.16
CA ILE A 51 -1.36 -10.60 4.47
C ILE A 51 -2.23 -11.57 3.67
N ALA A 52 -3.38 -11.99 4.20
CA ALA A 52 -4.29 -12.87 3.49
C ALA A 52 -4.93 -12.18 2.28
N ILE A 53 -5.31 -10.91 2.42
CA ILE A 53 -5.92 -10.10 1.35
C ILE A 53 -4.91 -9.87 0.22
N ILE A 54 -3.70 -9.39 0.53
CA ILE A 54 -2.69 -9.13 -0.50
C ILE A 54 -2.28 -10.40 -1.26
N LYS A 55 -2.20 -11.56 -0.58
CA LYS A 55 -1.95 -12.85 -1.22
C LYS A 55 -3.10 -13.30 -2.12
N SER A 56 -4.34 -13.01 -1.73
CA SER A 56 -5.51 -13.27 -2.58
C SER A 56 -5.50 -12.41 -3.84
N ASP A 57 -5.19 -11.12 -3.69
CA ASP A 57 -5.28 -10.14 -4.79
C ASP A 57 -4.08 -10.22 -5.74
N LEU A 58 -2.86 -10.40 -5.23
CA LEU A 58 -1.61 -10.35 -6.02
C LEU A 58 -0.96 -11.72 -6.26
N GLY A 59 -1.49 -12.78 -5.64
CA GLY A 59 -1.05 -14.17 -5.80
C GLY A 59 -0.36 -14.76 -4.57
N ILE A 60 -0.66 -16.04 -4.32
CA ILE A 60 -0.15 -16.83 -3.19
C ILE A 60 1.24 -17.39 -3.51
N GLY A 61 2.14 -17.43 -2.51
CA GLY A 61 3.46 -18.08 -2.64
C GLY A 61 4.49 -17.26 -3.41
N ARG A 62 4.27 -15.94 -3.56
CA ARG A 62 5.21 -15.04 -4.20
C ARG A 62 6.37 -14.71 -3.27
N ASN A 63 7.57 -14.65 -3.84
CA ASN A 63 8.79 -14.25 -3.13
C ASN A 63 9.09 -12.74 -3.27
N TRP A 64 8.55 -12.10 -4.31
CA TRP A 64 8.77 -10.69 -4.61
C TRP A 64 7.58 -10.06 -5.34
N TYR A 65 7.47 -8.75 -5.17
CA TYR A 65 6.57 -7.86 -5.90
C TYR A 65 7.37 -6.75 -6.58
N THR A 66 6.80 -6.16 -7.62
CA THR A 66 7.33 -4.93 -8.21
C THR A 66 6.70 -3.70 -7.55
N PRO A 67 7.42 -2.57 -7.45
CA PRO A 67 6.87 -1.26 -7.10
C PRO A 67 5.54 -0.95 -7.80
N LYS A 68 5.45 -1.22 -9.10
CA LYS A 68 4.23 -1.01 -9.88
C LYS A 68 3.03 -1.84 -9.39
N GLU A 69 3.23 -3.13 -9.12
CA GLU A 69 2.16 -4.00 -8.60
C GLU A 69 1.66 -3.51 -7.24
N LEU A 70 2.59 -3.10 -6.36
CA LEU A 70 2.26 -2.63 -5.02
C LEU A 70 1.64 -1.23 -5.04
N ALA A 71 2.12 -0.33 -5.90
CA ALA A 71 1.54 1.00 -6.08
C ALA A 71 0.06 0.91 -6.47
N ARG A 72 -0.24 0.10 -7.47
CA ARG A 72 -1.62 -0.18 -7.88
C ARG A 72 -2.46 -0.75 -6.75
N TYR A 73 -1.92 -1.73 -6.02
CA TYR A 73 -2.63 -2.34 -4.89
C TYR A 73 -2.96 -1.32 -3.80
N PHE A 74 -1.97 -0.53 -3.37
CA PHE A 74 -2.16 0.49 -2.34
C PHE A 74 -3.07 1.63 -2.80
N TRP A 75 -2.97 2.03 -4.06
CA TRP A 75 -3.85 3.05 -4.63
C TRP A 75 -5.32 2.59 -4.63
N LEU A 76 -5.60 1.38 -5.10
CA LEU A 76 -6.97 0.83 -5.14
C LEU A 76 -7.55 0.65 -3.73
N LYS A 77 -6.77 0.14 -2.77
CA LYS A 77 -7.26 -0.07 -1.39
C LYS A 77 -7.37 1.24 -0.62
N GLY A 78 -6.43 2.18 -0.81
CA GLY A 78 -6.45 3.50 -0.19
C GLY A 78 -7.59 4.39 -0.70
N ASN A 79 -8.01 4.18 -1.95
CA ASN A 79 -9.09 4.91 -2.60
C ASN A 79 -10.36 4.06 -2.81
N TYR A 80 -10.55 3.00 -2.04
CA TYR A 80 -11.68 2.07 -2.20
C TYR A 80 -13.06 2.77 -2.23
N HIS A 81 -13.22 3.87 -1.48
CA HIS A 81 -14.45 4.67 -1.48
C HIS A 81 -14.56 5.70 -2.61
N ALA A 82 -13.47 6.03 -3.32
CA ALA A 82 -13.53 6.90 -4.49
C ALA A 82 -14.17 6.18 -5.69
N GLU A 83 -13.97 4.86 -5.79
CA GLU A 83 -14.59 4.03 -6.84
C GLU A 83 -16.08 3.74 -6.59
N GLU A 84 -16.57 3.83 -5.35
CA GLU A 84 -18.02 3.67 -5.03
C GLU A 84 -18.87 4.88 -5.47
N THR A 85 -18.26 5.98 -5.90
CA THR A 85 -18.97 7.17 -6.43
C THR A 85 -19.46 7.04 -7.87
N SER A 86 -19.43 5.85 -8.49
CA SER A 86 -20.14 5.65 -9.76
C SER A 86 -20.48 4.18 -10.04
N PRO A 87 -21.72 3.77 -9.70
CA PRO A 87 -22.50 2.91 -10.59
C PRO A 87 -23.78 3.58 -11.10
N PHE A 88 -24.12 4.78 -10.61
CA PHE A 88 -25.17 5.64 -11.15
C PHE A 88 -24.66 7.07 -11.09
N GLY A 89 -24.36 7.64 -12.25
CA GLY A 89 -24.17 9.09 -12.38
C GLY A 89 -25.43 9.88 -12.09
#